data_AF-A0A2P4X5S6-F1
#
_entry.id   AF-A0A2P4X5S6-F1
#
_cell.length_a   1.000
_cell.length_b   1.000
_cell.length_c   1.000
_cell.angle_alpha   90.00
_cell.angle_beta   90.00
_cell.angle_gamma   90.00
#
_symmetry.space_group_name_H-M   'P 1'
#
loop_
_entity.id
_entity.type
_entity.pdbx_description
1 polymer ?
#
loop_
_entity_poly.entity_id
_entity_poly.type
_entity_poly.pdbx_seq_one_letter_code
_entity_poly.pdbx_strand_id
1 'polypeptide(L)'
;MKNQPMRPGVPFVKLFPKASPEAIDLLQSMLVFDPAKRISVEEALEHPYLASLHNLEDEPVADSAFSFDFEKEDLTESRLKELIFEEILKIHPDAPRSPLKKHHAGLNSPPTEQVLSPSMTRSHAQD
;
A
#
# COMPACT_ATOMS: atom_id res chain seq x y z
N MET A 1 24.80 -18.81 -16.75
CA MET A 1 23.33 -18.94 -16.88
C MET A 1 23.01 -20.37 -17.27
N LYS A 2 22.14 -21.08 -16.55
CA LYS A 2 21.71 -22.44 -16.95
C LYS A 2 20.62 -22.30 -18.02
N ASN A 3 20.76 -22.97 -19.15
CA ASN A 3 19.73 -22.98 -20.19
C ASN A 3 18.53 -23.79 -19.71
N GLN A 4 17.36 -23.17 -19.70
CA GLN A 4 16.10 -23.84 -19.37
C GLN A 4 15.49 -24.46 -20.63
N PRO A 5 14.83 -25.63 -20.53
CA PRO A 5 14.14 -26.23 -21.66
C PRO A 5 12.99 -25.33 -22.14
N MET A 6 12.78 -25.26 -23.45
CA MET A 6 11.69 -24.47 -24.04
C MET A 6 10.34 -25.03 -23.58
N ARG A 7 9.46 -24.17 -23.10
CA ARG A 7 8.09 -24.52 -22.70
C ARG A 7 7.09 -23.58 -23.39
N PRO A 8 6.19 -24.08 -24.23
CA PRO A 8 5.12 -23.25 -24.78
C PRO A 8 4.16 -22.82 -23.67
N GLY A 9 3.56 -21.64 -23.85
CA GLY A 9 2.50 -21.17 -22.96
C GLY A 9 1.28 -22.09 -22.99
N VAL A 10 0.64 -22.29 -21.84
CA VAL A 10 -0.63 -23.04 -21.75
C VAL A 10 -1.78 -22.08 -22.06
N PRO A 11 -2.69 -22.39 -23.00
CA PRO A 11 -3.85 -21.54 -23.27
C PRO A 11 -4.72 -21.36 -22.04
N PHE A 12 -5.08 -20.12 -21.70
CA PHE A 12 -5.86 -19.81 -20.48
C PHE A 12 -7.24 -20.48 -20.46
N VAL A 13 -7.90 -20.69 -21.60
CA VAL A 13 -9.18 -21.44 -21.69
C VAL A 13 -9.06 -22.84 -21.08
N LYS A 14 -7.88 -23.48 -21.17
CA LYS A 14 -7.64 -24.80 -20.55
C LYS A 14 -7.49 -24.71 -19.04
N LEU A 15 -6.93 -23.61 -18.53
CA LEU A 15 -6.74 -23.38 -17.11
C LEU A 15 -8.04 -22.91 -16.43
N PHE A 16 -8.84 -22.11 -17.14
CA PHE A 16 -10.06 -21.48 -16.65
C PHE A 16 -11.25 -21.80 -17.56
N PRO A 17 -11.71 -23.07 -17.62
CA PRO A 17 -12.75 -23.51 -18.57
C PRO A 17 -14.14 -22.92 -18.32
N LYS A 18 -14.35 -22.25 -17.18
CA LYS A 18 -15.62 -21.63 -16.79
C LYS A 18 -15.62 -20.10 -16.92
N ALA A 19 -14.47 -19.51 -17.27
CA ALA A 19 -14.37 -18.07 -17.47
C ALA A 19 -15.06 -17.67 -18.77
N SER A 20 -15.58 -16.45 -18.84
CA SER A 20 -16.13 -15.93 -20.09
C SER A 20 -15.02 -15.68 -21.12
N PRO A 21 -15.32 -15.71 -22.43
CA PRO A 21 -14.35 -15.39 -23.46
C PRO A 21 -13.67 -14.03 -23.26
N GLU A 22 -14.44 -13.02 -22.84
CA GLU A 22 -13.96 -11.66 -22.60
C GLU A 22 -13.01 -11.60 -21.40
N ALA A 23 -13.26 -12.38 -20.35
CA ALA A 23 -12.37 -12.50 -19.21
C ALA A 23 -11.01 -13.10 -19.62
N ILE A 24 -11.05 -14.12 -20.48
CA ILE A 24 -9.85 -14.78 -21.00
C ILE A 24 -9.06 -13.81 -21.89
N ASP A 25 -9.75 -13.05 -22.75
CA ASP A 25 -9.13 -12.09 -23.66
C ASP A 25 -8.41 -10.97 -22.91
N LEU A 26 -9.06 -10.39 -21.89
CA LEU A 26 -8.42 -9.39 -21.02
C LEU A 26 -7.19 -9.97 -20.32
N LEU A 27 -7.31 -11.20 -19.78
CA LEU A 27 -6.21 -11.87 -19.10
C LEU A 27 -5.02 -12.14 -20.02
N GLN A 28 -5.28 -12.50 -21.29
CA GLN A 28 -4.25 -12.68 -22.32
C GLN A 28 -3.49 -11.39 -22.60
N SER A 29 -4.19 -10.26 -22.62
CA SER A 29 -3.61 -8.94 -22.87
C SER A 29 -2.81 -8.39 -21.68
N MET A 30 -3.16 -8.80 -20.44
CA MET A 30 -2.41 -8.46 -19.23
C MET A 30 -1.16 -9.33 -19.01
N LEU A 31 -1.27 -10.64 -19.25
CA LEU A 31 -0.22 -11.62 -18.91
C LEU A 31 0.70 -11.94 -20.10
N VAL A 32 1.24 -10.90 -20.72
CA VAL A 32 2.25 -11.02 -21.78
C VAL A 32 3.67 -10.89 -21.23
N PHE A 33 4.62 -11.53 -21.90
CA PHE A 33 6.03 -11.56 -21.48
C PHE A 33 6.72 -10.21 -21.68
N ASP A 34 6.47 -9.57 -22.81
CA ASP A 34 7.03 -8.27 -23.14
C ASP A 34 6.19 -7.18 -22.45
N PRO A 35 6.72 -6.46 -21.45
CA PRO A 35 5.96 -5.45 -20.72
C PRO A 35 5.48 -4.31 -21.62
N ALA A 36 6.18 -4.01 -22.72
CA ALA A 36 5.77 -2.97 -23.67
C ALA A 36 4.57 -3.37 -24.53
N LYS A 37 4.19 -4.66 -24.53
CA LYS A 37 3.01 -5.17 -25.24
C LYS A 37 1.83 -5.43 -24.30
N ARG A 38 2.00 -5.18 -23.00
CA ARG A 38 0.93 -5.34 -22.03
C ARG A 38 -0.10 -4.24 -22.26
N ILE A 39 -1.37 -4.61 -22.21
CA ILE A 39 -2.48 -3.65 -22.24
C ILE A 39 -2.27 -2.54 -21.20
N SER A 40 -2.58 -1.30 -21.56
CA SER A 40 -2.54 -0.18 -20.62
C SER A 40 -3.71 -0.26 -19.63
N VAL A 41 -3.65 0.53 -18.54
CA VAL A 41 -4.76 0.56 -17.58
C VAL A 41 -6.02 1.18 -18.21
N GLU A 42 -5.84 2.21 -19.05
CA GLU A 42 -6.90 2.89 -19.80
C GLU A 42 -7.58 1.92 -20.78
N GLU A 43 -6.78 1.22 -21.59
CA GLU A 43 -7.29 0.20 -22.53
C GLU A 43 -8.01 -0.95 -21.80
N ALA A 44 -7.54 -1.32 -20.60
CA ALA A 44 -8.17 -2.36 -19.79
C ALA A 44 -9.52 -1.92 -19.23
N LEU A 45 -9.66 -0.66 -18.79
CA LEU A 45 -10.92 -0.10 -18.30
C LEU A 45 -11.97 -0.01 -19.41
N GLU A 46 -11.56 0.30 -20.64
CA GLU A 46 -12.43 0.30 -21.84
C GLU A 46 -12.79 -1.11 -22.36
N HIS A 47 -12.17 -2.17 -21.83
CA HIS A 47 -12.33 -3.53 -22.33
C HIS A 47 -13.76 -4.06 -22.12
N PRO A 48 -14.35 -4.83 -23.07
CA PRO A 48 -15.73 -5.36 -22.96
C PRO A 48 -16.03 -6.12 -21.67
N TYR A 49 -15.03 -6.78 -21.10
CA TYR A 49 -15.16 -7.48 -19.82
C TYR A 49 -15.50 -6.56 -18.64
N LEU A 50 -15.04 -5.30 -18.65
CA LEU A 50 -15.29 -4.30 -17.61
C LEU A 50 -16.39 -3.30 -17.98
N ALA A 51 -17.04 -3.45 -19.14
CA ALA A 51 -18.01 -2.48 -19.66
C ALA A 51 -19.20 -2.18 -18.72
N SER A 52 -19.57 -3.12 -17.84
CA SER A 52 -20.65 -2.91 -16.86
C SER A 52 -20.22 -2.07 -15.64
N LEU A 53 -18.92 -1.88 -15.45
CA LEU A 53 -18.33 -1.15 -14.33
C LEU A 53 -17.68 0.17 -14.75
N HIS A 54 -17.26 0.28 -16.02
CA HIS A 54 -16.53 1.44 -16.51
C HIS A 54 -17.35 2.73 -16.40
N ASN A 55 -16.78 3.72 -15.71
CA ASN A 55 -17.39 5.03 -15.48
C ASN A 55 -16.34 6.13 -15.36
N LEU A 56 -16.22 6.97 -16.39
CA LEU A 56 -15.24 8.05 -16.45
C LEU A 56 -15.35 9.06 -15.30
N GLU A 57 -16.56 9.29 -14.77
CA GLU A 57 -16.75 10.23 -13.65
C GLU A 57 -16.23 9.68 -12.30
N ASP A 58 -16.06 8.35 -12.19
CA ASP A 58 -15.55 7.66 -10.99
C ASP A 58 -14.13 7.10 -11.20
N GLU A 59 -13.46 7.50 -12.29
CA GLU A 59 -12.11 7.08 -12.67
C GLU A 59 -11.17 8.29 -12.83
N PRO A 60 -10.91 9.06 -11.75
CA PRO A 60 -10.11 10.28 -11.85
C PRO A 60 -8.63 9.98 -12.10
N VAL A 61 -8.00 10.83 -12.91
CA VAL A 61 -6.54 10.85 -13.10
C VAL A 61 -5.93 11.84 -12.12
N ALA A 62 -4.76 11.51 -11.55
CA ALA A 62 -4.04 12.43 -10.67
C ALA A 62 -3.61 13.70 -11.43
N ASP A 63 -3.74 14.87 -10.79
CA ASP A 63 -3.40 16.17 -11.39
C ASP A 63 -1.91 16.29 -11.78
N SER A 64 -1.05 15.51 -11.13
CA SER A 64 0.39 15.50 -11.39
C SER A 64 1.01 14.15 -11.06
N ALA A 65 2.11 13.82 -11.73
CA ALA A 65 2.92 12.66 -11.36
C ALA A 65 3.50 12.82 -9.95
N PHE A 66 3.52 11.72 -9.19
CA PHE A 66 4.15 11.69 -7.88
C PHE A 66 5.67 11.86 -8.01
N SER A 67 6.27 12.76 -7.21
CA SER A 67 7.72 12.96 -7.22
C SER A 67 8.41 11.93 -6.32
N PHE A 68 9.39 11.24 -6.90
CA PHE A 68 10.31 10.33 -6.19
C PHE A 68 11.65 11.00 -5.83
N ASP A 69 11.70 12.33 -5.76
CA ASP A 69 12.96 13.06 -5.49
C ASP A 69 13.59 12.70 -4.14
N PHE A 70 12.80 12.27 -3.16
CA PHE A 70 13.29 11.79 -1.87
C PHE A 70 14.19 10.55 -1.97
N GLU A 71 14.06 9.72 -3.02
CA GLU A 71 14.89 8.52 -3.22
C GLU A 71 16.31 8.86 -3.69
N LYS A 72 16.53 10.09 -4.17
CA LYS A 72 17.85 10.57 -4.61
C LYS A 72 18.73 10.99 -3.43
N GLU A 73 18.18 11.11 -2.23
CA GLU A 73 18.91 11.48 -1.02
C GLU A 73 19.50 10.22 -0.34
N ASP A 74 20.76 10.29 0.09
CA ASP A 74 21.34 9.29 1.00
C ASP A 74 20.73 9.47 2.40
N LEU A 75 19.61 8.78 2.64
CA LEU A 75 18.83 8.93 3.87
C LEU A 75 19.42 8.11 5.04
N THR A 76 19.95 8.81 6.04
CA THR A 76 20.25 8.20 7.34
C THR A 76 18.95 7.92 8.11
N GLU A 77 18.96 6.95 9.02
CA GLU A 77 17.81 6.66 9.89
C GLU A 77 17.32 7.91 10.65
N SER A 78 18.24 8.74 11.13
CA SER A 78 17.89 9.99 11.82
C SER A 78 17.15 10.95 10.89
N ARG A 79 17.65 11.14 9.66
CA ARG A 79 17.02 12.05 8.70
C ARG A 79 15.65 11.53 8.26
N LEU A 80 15.51 10.23 8.06
CA LEU A 80 14.23 9.62 7.73
C LEU A 80 13.19 9.84 8.84
N LYS A 81 13.58 9.68 10.11
CA LYS A 81 12.68 9.97 11.25
C LYS A 81 12.22 11.43 11.29
N GLU A 82 13.13 12.36 10.99
CA GLU A 82 12.80 13.78 10.88
C GLU A 82 11.81 14.03 9.74
N LEU A 83 12.07 13.52 8.53
CA LEU A 83 11.19 13.69 7.37
C LEU A 83 9.78 13.14 7.61
N ILE A 84 9.68 11.95 8.22
CA ILE A 84 8.38 11.36 8.57
C ILE A 84 7.65 12.25 9.59
N PHE A 85 8.36 12.76 10.61
CA PHE A 85 7.76 13.64 11.60
C PHE A 85 7.32 14.98 11.00
N GLU A 86 8.15 15.56 10.12
CA GLU A 86 7.81 16.76 9.35
C GLU A 86 6.53 16.56 8.52
N GLU A 87 6.35 15.39 7.89
CA GLU A 87 5.15 15.05 7.12
C GLU A 87 3.89 14.92 8.01
N ILE A 88 4.02 14.26 9.17
CA ILE A 88 2.93 14.16 10.16
C ILE A 88 2.49 15.55 10.62
N LEU A 89 3.42 16.48 10.85
CA LEU A 89 3.10 17.85 11.27
C LEU A 89 2.36 18.66 10.20
N LYS A 90 2.53 18.34 8.90
CA LYS A 90 1.75 18.97 7.83
C LYS A 90 0.28 18.55 7.87
N ILE A 91 0.02 17.29 8.23
CA ILE A 91 -1.33 16.71 8.33
C ILE A 91 -1.99 17.08 9.68
N HIS A 92 -1.19 17.24 10.75
CA HIS A 92 -1.64 17.53 12.10
C HIS A 92 -0.98 18.82 12.66
N PRO A 93 -1.49 20.02 12.31
CA PRO A 93 -0.90 21.28 12.76
C PRO A 93 -0.87 21.46 14.28
N ASP A 94 -1.81 20.85 14.99
CA ASP A 94 -1.97 20.93 16.45
C ASP A 94 -1.07 19.95 17.20
N ALA A 95 -0.38 19.04 16.49
CA ALA A 95 0.52 18.10 17.12
C ALA A 95 1.70 18.85 17.78
N PRO A 96 2.08 18.48 19.01
CA PRO A 96 3.16 19.15 19.71
C PRO A 96 4.47 18.97 18.95
N ARG A 97 5.07 20.09 18.51
CA ARG A 97 6.42 20.13 17.93
C ARG A 97 7.48 19.87 19.00
N SER A 98 7.49 18.68 19.59
CA SER A 98 8.61 18.24 20.42
C SER A 98 9.66 17.62 19.50
N PRO A 99 10.94 18.03 19.59
CA PRO A 99 12.02 17.30 18.97
C PRO A 99 11.97 15.84 19.47
N LEU A 100 12.13 14.88 18.56
CA LEU A 100 12.39 13.49 18.94
C LEU A 100 13.58 13.52 19.91
N LYS A 101 13.33 13.16 21.18
CA LYS A 101 14.40 13.07 22.17
C LYS A 101 15.44 12.10 21.63
N LYS A 102 16.70 12.55 21.49
CA LYS A 102 17.81 11.68 21.12
C LYS A 102 17.96 10.61 22.19
N HIS A 103 17.42 9.42 21.96
CA HIS A 103 17.72 8.25 22.78
C HIS A 103 19.12 7.75 22.43
N HIS A 104 20.15 8.46 22.89
CA HIS A 104 21.48 7.91 23.06
C HIS A 104 21.58 7.36 24.49
N ALA A 105 21.06 6.17 24.76
CA ALA A 105 21.51 5.29 25.85
C ALA A 105 20.70 3.99 25.88
N GLY A 106 21.41 2.87 25.69
CA GLY A 106 21.13 1.60 26.39
C GLY A 106 19.88 0.83 25.96
N LEU A 107 20.09 -0.16 25.08
CA LEU A 107 19.32 -1.40 25.13
C LEU A 107 19.56 -2.04 26.51
N ASN A 108 18.75 -1.70 27.51
CA ASN A 108 18.35 -2.53 28.64
C ASN A 108 17.56 -1.69 29.66
N SER A 109 16.24 -1.68 29.50
CA SER A 109 15.31 -1.47 30.62
C SER A 109 14.06 -2.25 30.27
N PRO A 110 13.60 -3.18 31.13
CA PRO A 110 12.37 -3.92 30.87
C PRO A 110 11.17 -2.97 30.94
N PRO A 111 10.09 -3.24 30.18
CA PRO A 111 8.91 -2.41 30.19
C PRO A 111 8.29 -2.47 31.59
N THR A 112 8.13 -1.32 32.23
CA THR A 112 7.40 -1.22 33.49
C THR A 112 5.94 -1.57 33.24
N GLU A 113 5.50 -2.72 33.75
CA GLU A 113 4.09 -3.10 33.84
C GLU A 113 3.32 -1.98 34.55
N GLN A 114 2.37 -1.37 33.83
CA GLN A 114 1.35 -0.54 34.45
C GLN A 114 0.47 -1.43 35.31
N VAL A 115 0.70 -1.42 36.63
CA VAL A 115 -0.19 -2.04 37.59
C VAL A 115 -1.51 -1.27 37.54
N LEU A 116 -2.52 -1.89 36.92
CA LEU A 116 -3.91 -1.46 36.98
C LEU A 116 -4.34 -1.42 38.45
N SER A 117 -4.70 -0.22 38.94
CA SER A 117 -5.29 -0.05 40.27
C SER A 117 -6.67 -0.72 40.33
N PRO A 118 -6.97 -1.53 41.36
CA PRO A 118 -8.27 -2.17 41.47
C PRO A 118 -9.36 -1.18 41.88
N SER A 119 -10.43 -1.18 41.09
CA SER A 119 -11.67 -0.43 41.27
C SER A 119 -12.50 -0.89 42.48
N MET A 120 -13.39 0.00 42.91
CA MET A 120 -14.64 -0.21 43.66
C MET A 120 -14.58 -0.34 45.19
N THR A 121 -15.08 0.70 45.87
CA THR A 121 -15.95 0.52 47.02
C THR A 121 -17.30 1.18 46.77
N ARG A 122 -18.35 0.36 46.94
CA ARG A 122 -19.78 0.65 46.86
C ARG A 122 -20.28 1.03 48.26
N SER A 123 -21.09 2.07 48.39
CA SER A 123 -22.18 2.14 49.39
C SER A 123 -23.10 3.33 49.07
N HIS A 124 -24.30 3.06 48.57
CA HIS A 124 -25.58 3.03 49.31
C HIS A 124 -26.15 4.42 49.62
N ALA A 125 -27.18 4.77 48.86
CA ALA A 125 -28.17 5.78 49.21
C ALA A 125 -29.34 5.09 49.93
N GLN A 126 -29.67 5.58 51.13
CA GLN A 126 -30.99 5.50 51.78
C GLN A 126 -31.12 6.76 52.64
N ASP A 127 -31.90 7.74 52.21
CA ASP A 127 -33.25 8.08 52.71
C ASP A 127 -33.84 9.14 51.77
#